data_AF-A0A8J7ZG94-F1
#
_entry.id   AF-A0A8J7ZG94-F1
#
_cell.length_a   1.000
_cell.length_b   1.000
_cell.length_c   1.000
_cell.angle_alpha   90.00
_cell.angle_beta   90.00
_cell.angle_gamma   90.00
#
_symmetry.space_group_name_H-M   'P 1'
#
loop_
_entity.id
_entity.type
_entity.pdbx_description
1 polymer ?
#
loop_
_entity_poly.entity_id
_entity_poly.type
_entity_poly.pdbx_seq_one_letter_code
_entity_poly.pdbx_strand_id
1 'polypeptide(L)'
;MARVRYTGNARRYRLTNSDVDVHEDDPEVDVDEETASYLLEETGQFERVDEAGTADDDVHEEDGPPDAASAPIDPSDYTVGELEAQIDDADYSDDDLTVIRAAEAQGKNRKGVRGALDVRLED
;
A
#
# COMPACT_ATOMS: atom_id res chain seq x y z
N MET A 1 -0.18 -23.60 -2.16
CA MET A 1 0.37 -23.68 -0.79
C MET A 1 1.38 -22.57 -0.70
N ALA A 2 1.16 -21.66 0.22
CA ALA A 2 1.95 -20.47 0.47
C ALA A 2 2.37 -20.51 1.94
N ARG A 3 3.62 -20.18 2.21
CA ARG A 3 4.15 -20.17 3.56
C ARG A 3 4.13 -18.73 4.08
N VAL A 4 3.61 -18.56 5.28
CA VAL A 4 3.51 -17.25 5.95
C VAL A 4 4.17 -17.31 7.32
N ARG A 5 4.73 -16.19 7.75
CA ARG A 5 5.38 -16.01 9.05
C ARG A 5 4.61 -15.01 9.89
N TYR A 6 4.26 -15.40 11.10
CA TYR A 6 3.67 -14.52 12.10
C TYR A 6 4.71 -13.54 12.66
N THR A 7 4.39 -12.26 12.62
CA THR A 7 5.23 -11.14 13.06
C THR A 7 4.58 -10.31 14.16
N GLY A 8 3.37 -10.72 14.59
CA GLY A 8 2.70 -10.07 15.71
C GLY A 8 3.38 -10.34 17.05
N ASN A 9 3.08 -9.48 18.04
CA ASN A 9 3.66 -9.57 19.38
C ASN A 9 2.97 -10.61 20.30
N ALA A 10 2.05 -11.42 19.77
CA ALA A 10 1.38 -12.45 20.58
C ALA A 10 2.24 -13.72 20.65
N ARG A 11 2.16 -14.43 21.78
CA ARG A 11 2.85 -15.72 21.94
C ARG A 11 2.32 -16.83 21.03
N ARG A 12 1.06 -16.69 20.61
CA ARG A 12 0.35 -17.65 19.77
C ARG A 12 -0.73 -16.93 18.98
N TYR A 13 -0.82 -17.25 17.70
CA TYR A 13 -1.92 -16.85 16.84
C TYR A 13 -2.72 -18.09 16.45
N ARG A 14 -4.05 -17.98 16.47
CA ARG A 14 -4.94 -19.05 16.01
C ARG A 14 -6.08 -18.45 15.20
N LEU A 15 -6.24 -18.93 13.96
CA LEU A 15 -7.34 -18.51 13.12
C LEU A 15 -8.62 -19.26 13.52
N THR A 16 -9.69 -18.52 13.81
CA THR A 16 -10.96 -19.12 14.26
C THR A 16 -11.66 -19.75 13.06
N ASN A 17 -11.91 -21.06 13.11
CA ASN A 17 -12.43 -21.92 12.01
C ASN A 17 -11.41 -22.37 10.96
N SER A 18 -10.10 -22.28 11.24
CA SER A 18 -9.07 -22.92 10.41
C SER A 18 -8.11 -23.76 11.25
N ASP A 19 -7.32 -24.60 10.58
CA ASP A 19 -6.25 -25.39 11.21
C ASP A 19 -4.96 -24.57 11.45
N VAL A 20 -4.99 -23.27 11.14
CA VAL A 20 -3.85 -22.38 11.29
C VAL A 20 -3.61 -22.04 12.76
N ASP A 21 -2.49 -22.54 13.28
CA ASP A 21 -2.00 -22.31 14.63
C ASP A 21 -0.50 -22.02 14.57
N VAL A 22 -0.11 -20.84 15.06
CA VAL A 22 1.27 -20.34 14.97
C VAL A 22 1.78 -19.99 16.35
N HIS A 23 3.02 -20.38 16.67
CA HIS A 23 3.64 -20.17 17.98
C HIS A 23 4.86 -19.25 17.88
N GLU A 24 5.26 -18.57 18.97
CA GLU A 24 6.47 -17.72 18.92
C GLU A 24 7.74 -18.53 18.61
N ASP A 25 7.80 -19.79 19.05
CA ASP A 25 8.91 -20.71 18.79
C ASP A 25 8.93 -21.26 17.35
N ASP A 26 7.78 -21.25 16.68
CA ASP A 26 7.60 -21.73 15.31
C ASP A 26 6.65 -20.76 14.59
N PRO A 27 7.16 -19.58 14.17
CA PRO A 27 6.31 -18.52 13.66
C PRO A 27 5.88 -18.75 12.20
N GLU A 28 6.31 -19.84 11.56
CA GLU A 28 6.08 -20.09 10.14
C GLU A 28 5.06 -21.22 9.94
N VAL A 29 4.10 -21.02 9.03
CA VAL A 29 3.05 -22.00 8.76
C VAL A 29 2.75 -22.06 7.26
N ASP A 30 2.46 -23.26 6.76
CA ASP A 30 2.01 -23.47 5.38
C ASP A 30 0.48 -23.41 5.32
N VAL A 31 -0.04 -22.58 4.43
CA VAL A 31 -1.47 -22.34 4.25
C VAL A 31 -1.82 -22.29 2.76
N ASP A 32 -3.10 -22.33 2.45
CA ASP A 32 -3.58 -22.06 1.08
C ASP A 32 -3.48 -20.57 0.73
N GLU A 33 -3.45 -20.25 -0.57
CA GLU A 33 -3.23 -18.87 -1.04
C GLU A 33 -4.32 -17.90 -0.60
N GLU A 34 -5.57 -18.36 -0.52
CA GLU A 34 -6.70 -17.57 0.01
C GLU A 34 -6.45 -17.18 1.48
N THR A 35 -6.04 -18.15 2.31
CA THR A 35 -5.71 -17.90 3.71
C THR A 35 -4.46 -17.02 3.84
N ALA A 36 -3.44 -17.21 3.01
CA ALA A 36 -2.25 -16.35 3.02
C ALA A 36 -2.61 -14.89 2.71
N SER A 37 -3.37 -14.62 1.65
CA SER A 37 -3.84 -13.27 1.32
C SER A 37 -4.66 -12.65 2.46
N TYR A 38 -5.59 -13.41 3.04
CA TYR A 38 -6.36 -12.94 4.20
C TYR A 38 -5.45 -12.56 5.38
N LEU A 39 -4.48 -13.42 5.73
CA LEU A 39 -3.57 -13.15 6.85
C LEU A 39 -2.66 -11.94 6.60
N LEU A 40 -2.17 -11.76 5.37
CA LEU A 40 -1.32 -10.64 4.97
C LEU A 40 -2.09 -9.31 4.96
N GLU A 41 -3.27 -9.28 4.34
CA GLU A 41 -4.02 -8.05 4.09
C GLU A 41 -4.93 -7.64 5.27
N GLU A 42 -5.67 -8.59 5.85
CA GLU A 42 -6.67 -8.27 6.88
C GLU A 42 -6.07 -8.18 8.28
N THR A 43 -5.10 -9.03 8.59
CA THR A 43 -4.50 -9.02 9.94
C THR A 43 -3.29 -8.09 10.03
N GLY A 44 -2.50 -7.98 8.96
CA GLY A 44 -1.24 -7.23 8.94
C GLY A 44 -0.19 -7.72 9.96
N GLN A 45 -0.39 -8.91 10.52
CA GLN A 45 0.50 -9.53 11.52
C GLN A 45 1.27 -10.72 10.94
N PHE A 46 1.26 -10.87 9.61
CA PHE A 46 1.92 -11.93 8.89
C PHE A 46 2.74 -11.35 7.74
N GLU A 47 3.80 -12.06 7.37
CA GLU A 47 4.65 -11.80 6.20
C GLU A 47 4.76 -13.07 5.35
N ARG A 48 4.91 -12.94 4.03
CA ARG A 48 5.05 -14.08 3.13
C ARG A 48 6.49 -14.60 3.17
N VAL A 49 6.65 -15.90 3.34
CA VAL A 49 7.95 -16.58 3.30
C VAL A 49 8.00 -17.40 2.03
N ASP A 50 8.38 -16.79 0.91
CA ASP A 50 8.64 -17.54 -0.31
C ASP A 50 9.96 -18.30 -0.14
N GLU A 51 9.89 -19.63 -0.04
CA GLU A 51 11.08 -20.50 -0.11
C GLU A 51 11.55 -20.56 -1.57
N ALA A 52 12.13 -19.47 -2.05
CA ALA A 52 12.83 -19.43 -3.33
C ALA A 52 14.32 -19.64 -3.08
N GLY A 53 14.82 -20.82 -3.46
CA GLY A 53 16.25 -21.11 -3.46
C GLY A 53 17.03 -20.11 -4.33
N THR A 54 17.91 -19.34 -3.68
CA THR A 54 19.17 -18.74 -4.15
C THR A 54 19.41 -18.67 -5.68
N ALA A 55 19.38 -17.47 -6.26
CA ALA A 55 20.53 -16.82 -6.91
C ALA A 55 20.11 -15.53 -7.67
N ASP A 56 20.51 -14.38 -7.12
CA ASP A 56 21.13 -13.22 -7.80
C ASP A 56 20.72 -12.96 -9.26
N ASP A 57 19.69 -12.13 -9.47
CA ASP A 57 19.65 -11.10 -10.51
C ASP A 57 18.58 -10.08 -10.11
N ASP A 58 19.05 -8.96 -9.56
CA ASP A 58 18.60 -7.62 -9.93
C ASP A 58 17.19 -7.51 -10.53
N VAL A 59 16.17 -7.45 -9.67
CA VAL A 59 15.23 -6.33 -9.61
C VAL A 59 14.41 -6.47 -8.33
N HIS A 60 14.79 -5.67 -7.33
CA HIS A 60 13.86 -5.14 -6.36
C HIS A 60 12.91 -4.21 -7.12
N GLU A 61 12.02 -4.78 -7.94
CA GLU A 61 10.75 -4.12 -8.23
C GLU A 61 10.00 -4.22 -6.91
N GLU A 62 10.27 -3.25 -6.04
CA GLU A 62 9.17 -2.73 -5.24
C GLU A 62 8.04 -2.56 -6.24
N ASP A 63 6.93 -3.22 -6.00
CA ASP A 63 5.63 -2.65 -6.34
C ASP A 63 5.45 -1.40 -5.43
N GLY A 64 6.45 -0.52 -5.46
CA GLY A 64 6.30 0.89 -5.29
C GLY A 64 5.44 1.29 -6.47
N PRO A 65 4.41 2.10 -6.21
CA PRO A 65 3.43 2.46 -7.22
C PRO A 65 4.14 2.89 -8.49
N PRO A 66 3.61 2.48 -9.67
CA PRO A 66 4.26 2.65 -10.96
C PRO A 66 4.79 4.05 -11.04
N ASP A 67 6.14 4.17 -11.10
CA ASP A 67 6.94 5.39 -11.09
C ASP A 67 6.02 6.59 -11.08
N ALA A 68 5.56 6.96 -9.88
CA ALA A 68 4.77 8.17 -9.73
C ALA A 68 5.74 9.24 -10.19
N ALA A 69 5.62 9.64 -11.47
CA ALA A 69 6.31 10.79 -12.02
C ALA A 69 6.28 11.80 -10.89
N SER A 70 7.41 12.07 -10.25
CA SER A 70 7.40 12.64 -8.90
C SER A 70 6.47 13.82 -8.91
N ALA A 71 5.30 13.66 -8.27
CA ALA A 71 4.28 14.67 -8.34
C ALA A 71 4.97 15.95 -7.85
N PRO A 72 4.80 17.09 -8.55
CA PRO A 72 5.53 18.30 -8.19
C PRO A 72 5.29 18.70 -6.73
N ILE A 73 4.20 18.22 -6.14
CA ILE A 73 3.92 18.20 -4.71
C ILE A 73 3.48 16.80 -4.28
N ASP A 74 3.95 16.33 -3.13
CA ASP A 74 3.37 15.14 -2.50
C ASP A 74 2.08 15.54 -1.79
N PRO A 75 0.91 15.05 -2.23
CA PRO A 75 -0.32 15.44 -1.60
C PRO A 75 -0.32 15.10 -0.12
N SER A 76 0.21 13.95 0.29
CA SER A 76 0.17 13.43 1.67
C SER A 76 0.73 14.40 2.71
N ASP A 77 1.62 15.31 2.30
CA ASP A 77 2.25 16.32 3.16
C ASP A 77 1.34 17.51 3.52
N TYR A 78 0.27 17.76 2.74
CA TYR A 78 -0.62 18.93 2.91
C TYR A 78 -2.01 18.54 3.41
N THR A 79 -2.73 19.38 4.16
CA THR A 79 -4.17 19.13 4.34
C THR A 79 -4.96 19.41 3.06
N VAL A 80 -6.21 18.95 2.99
CA VAL A 80 -7.10 19.17 1.82
C VAL A 80 -7.13 20.65 1.40
N GLY A 81 -7.32 21.56 2.35
CA GLY A 81 -7.39 22.99 2.06
C GLY A 81 -6.04 23.62 1.71
N GLU A 82 -4.93 23.09 2.24
CA GLU A 82 -3.59 23.54 1.86
C GLU A 82 -3.24 23.08 0.44
N LEU A 83 -3.64 21.87 0.05
CA LEU A 83 -3.44 21.39 -1.31
C LEU A 83 -4.31 22.14 -2.32
N GLU A 84 -5.58 22.40 -2.00
CA GLU A 84 -6.45 23.24 -2.83
C GLU A 84 -5.87 24.65 -3.02
N ALA A 85 -5.37 25.27 -1.95
CA ALA A 85 -4.71 26.57 -2.03
C ALA A 85 -3.41 26.52 -2.85
N GLN A 86 -2.63 25.44 -2.73
CA GLN A 86 -1.41 25.25 -3.51
C GLN A 86 -1.71 25.06 -5.00
N ILE A 87 -2.77 24.32 -5.34
CA ILE A 87 -3.23 24.08 -6.71
C ILE A 87 -3.85 25.35 -7.34
N ASP A 88 -4.47 26.20 -6.53
CA ASP A 88 -5.03 27.48 -6.97
C ASP A 88 -3.96 28.58 -7.13
N ASP A 89 -2.97 28.62 -6.22
CA ASP A 89 -1.87 29.61 -6.23
C ASP A 89 -0.79 29.27 -7.27
N ALA A 90 -0.56 27.98 -7.55
CA ALA A 90 0.42 27.54 -8.53
C ALA A 90 -0.22 27.16 -9.88
N ASP A 91 0.41 27.60 -10.96
CA ASP A 91 -0.01 27.31 -12.33
C ASP A 91 0.52 25.92 -12.76
N TYR A 92 -0.11 24.87 -12.23
CA TYR A 92 0.19 23.49 -12.61
C TYR A 92 -0.36 23.17 -13.99
N SER A 93 0.39 22.40 -14.77
CA SER A 93 -0.07 21.90 -16.06
C SER A 93 -1.11 20.79 -15.85
N ASP A 94 -1.91 20.49 -16.86
CA ASP A 94 -2.90 19.41 -16.82
C ASP A 94 -2.27 18.02 -16.49
N ASP A 95 -1.04 17.81 -16.99
CA ASP A 95 -0.22 16.64 -16.70
C ASP A 95 0.18 16.59 -15.21
N ASP A 96 0.62 17.72 -14.64
CA ASP A 96 0.95 17.85 -13.21
C ASP A 96 -0.28 17.57 -12.33
N LEU A 97 -1.45 18.09 -12.69
CA LEU A 97 -2.71 17.86 -11.97
C LEU A 97 -3.14 16.39 -12.02
N THR A 98 -2.92 15.72 -13.16
CA THR A 98 -3.20 14.28 -13.32
C THR A 98 -2.30 13.44 -12.43
N VAL A 99 -1.02 13.81 -12.33
CA VAL A 99 -0.03 13.15 -11.48
C VAL A 99 -0.34 13.38 -9.99
N ILE A 100 -0.67 14.61 -9.58
CA ILE A 100 -1.11 14.93 -8.21
C ILE A 100 -2.39 14.14 -7.86
N ARG A 101 -3.33 14.02 -8.80
CA ARG A 101 -4.56 13.22 -8.63
C ARG A 101 -4.27 11.73 -8.44
N ALA A 102 -3.30 11.19 -9.17
CA ALA A 102 -2.88 9.80 -9.03
C ALA A 102 -2.17 9.55 -7.69
N ALA A 103 -1.37 10.51 -7.22
CA ALA A 103 -0.75 10.46 -5.89
C ALA A 103 -1.81 10.57 -4.76
N GLU A 104 -2.80 11.46 -4.91
CA GLU A 104 -3.96 11.57 -4.01
C GLU A 104 -4.78 10.27 -3.94
N ALA A 105 -4.90 9.54 -5.06
CA ALA A 105 -5.63 8.28 -5.10
C ALA A 105 -4.97 7.17 -4.24
N GLN A 106 -3.65 7.27 -4.06
CA GLN A 106 -2.84 6.32 -3.28
C GLN A 106 -2.76 6.73 -1.80
N GLY A 107 -2.95 8.02 -1.51
CA GLY A 107 -3.07 8.55 -0.15
C GLY A 107 -4.38 8.14 0.55
N LYS A 108 -4.28 7.60 1.77
CA LYS A 108 -5.45 7.26 2.60
C LYS A 108 -6.20 8.52 3.03
N ASN A 109 -7.37 8.74 2.43
CA ASN A 109 -8.43 9.69 2.81
C ASN A 109 -8.29 11.16 2.39
N ARG A 110 -8.64 11.50 1.13
CA ARG A 110 -9.02 12.88 0.75
C ARG A 110 -10.09 12.93 -0.35
N LYS A 111 -11.35 12.80 0.07
CA LYS A 111 -12.50 13.01 -0.84
C LYS A 111 -12.67 14.46 -1.30
N GLY A 112 -12.09 15.45 -0.61
CA GLY A 112 -12.26 16.88 -0.91
C GLY A 112 -11.41 17.37 -2.08
N VAL A 113 -10.10 17.14 -2.01
CA VAL A 113 -9.12 17.57 -3.04
C VAL A 113 -9.44 17.01 -4.43
N ARG A 114 -9.89 15.75 -4.49
CA ARG A 114 -10.25 15.10 -5.76
C ARG A 114 -11.29 15.90 -6.56
N GLY A 115 -12.20 16.60 -5.88
CA GLY A 115 -13.19 17.45 -6.55
C GLY A 115 -12.59 18.72 -7.16
N ALA A 116 -11.64 19.36 -6.48
CA ALA A 116 -10.96 20.55 -6.99
C ALA A 116 -10.05 20.24 -8.20
N LEU A 117 -9.37 19.09 -8.18
CA LEU A 117 -8.58 18.61 -9.30
C LEU A 117 -9.44 18.26 -10.53
N ASP A 118 -10.59 17.62 -10.33
CA ASP A 118 -11.51 17.26 -11.42
C ASP A 118 -12.04 18.52 -12.13
N VAL A 119 -12.48 19.51 -11.35
CA VAL A 119 -12.99 20.79 -11.89
C VAL A 119 -11.94 21.53 -12.73
N ARG A 120 -10.65 21.45 -12.38
CA ARG A 120 -9.58 22.16 -13.08
C ARG A 120 -9.04 21.43 -14.31
N LEU A 121 -9.18 20.10 -14.34
CA LEU A 121 -8.90 19.26 -15.53
C LEU A 121 -10.03 19.33 -16.58
N GLU A 122 -11.23 19.76 -16.18
CA GLU A 122 -12.40 19.88 -17.06
C GLU A 122 -12.66 21.31 -17.58
N ASP A 123 -11.87 22.31 -17.16
CA ASP A 123 -11.95 23.74 -17.57
C ASP A 123 -11.06 24.06 -18.77
#